data_AF-A0A2E3RQ51-F1
#
_entry.id   AF-A0A2E3RQ51-F1
#
_cell.length_a   1.000
_cell.length_b   1.000
_cell.length_c   1.000
_cell.angle_alpha   90.00
_cell.angle_beta   90.00
_cell.angle_gamma   90.00
#
_symmetry.space_group_name_H-M   'P 1'
#
loop_
_entity.id
_entity.type
_entity.pdbx_description
1 polymer ?
#
loop_
_entity_poly.entity_id
_entity_poly.type
_entity_poly.pdbx_seq_one_letter_code
_entity_poly.pdbx_strand_id
1 'polypeptide(L)'
;MNSRRFLTIIKRADNQAPAEMAKLLEQACGFDIETAILKANMEPPSIFSLKDGMNALDFIRKLNDMGGQAFECTLRDIESLGRTRMIRSIDILDGRLELDMWREDPVSIQREEVRLICHGRIRNERRMHGMATKSRPRVHQGPSLVASALASAIPLGIAATLYARREVGRDSSGTGLASTTRMFSDKIDIITRQGDVFQVDANRFNFDVLGDLKGLTDQENVLKLCDLLSHVTPNEIMDPYFPLWIPPAGYHLIHLDGMKTAKEYPAFAFYSRWSWLMYRHMLGDAW
;
A
#
# COMPACT_ATOMS: atom_id res chain seq x y z
N MET A 1 20.91 -17.94 2.88
CA MET A 1 19.70 -17.25 3.37
C MET A 1 18.51 -17.90 2.69
N ASN A 2 17.60 -18.54 3.43
CA ASN A 2 16.36 -19.07 2.86
C ASN A 2 15.51 -17.88 2.42
N SER A 3 15.43 -17.61 1.11
CA SER A 3 14.50 -16.63 0.57
C SER A 3 13.09 -17.18 0.76
N ARG A 4 12.33 -16.59 1.69
CA ARG A 4 10.93 -16.93 1.92
C ARG A 4 10.17 -16.98 0.59
N ARG A 5 9.35 -18.00 0.39
CA ARG A 5 8.63 -18.25 -0.86
C ARG A 5 7.14 -18.00 -0.67
N PHE A 6 6.49 -17.54 -1.71
CA PHE A 6 5.08 -17.20 -1.72
C PHE A 6 4.40 -17.82 -2.95
N LEU A 7 3.26 -18.46 -2.72
CA LEU A 7 2.35 -18.89 -3.78
C LEU A 7 1.28 -17.82 -3.98
N THR A 8 1.13 -17.35 -5.22
CA THR A 8 0.05 -16.44 -5.62
C THR A 8 -0.93 -17.18 -6.53
N ILE A 9 -2.21 -17.16 -6.16
CA ILE A 9 -3.31 -17.60 -7.03
C ILE A 9 -3.92 -16.34 -7.65
N ILE A 10 -3.82 -16.23 -8.97
CA ILE A 10 -4.36 -15.12 -9.77
C ILE A 10 -5.80 -15.41 -10.18
N LYS A 11 -6.04 -16.63 -10.67
CA LYS A 11 -7.35 -17.08 -11.16
C LYS A 11 -7.60 -18.52 -10.72
N ARG A 12 -8.83 -18.82 -10.31
CA ARG A 12 -9.29 -20.19 -10.06
C ARG A 12 -9.75 -20.85 -11.35
N ALA A 13 -9.71 -22.18 -11.39
CA ALA A 13 -10.42 -22.92 -12.42
C ALA A 13 -11.94 -22.84 -12.19
N ASP A 14 -12.71 -22.59 -13.25
CA ASP A 14 -14.14 -22.25 -13.16
C ASP A 14 -15.01 -23.35 -12.52
N ASN A 15 -14.55 -24.62 -12.56
CA ASN A 15 -15.28 -25.78 -12.03
C ASN A 15 -14.61 -26.42 -10.81
N GLN A 16 -13.68 -25.74 -10.14
CA GLN A 16 -12.92 -26.36 -9.08
C GLN A 16 -13.71 -26.44 -7.76
N ALA A 17 -13.89 -27.65 -7.25
CA ALA A 17 -14.49 -27.85 -5.95
C ALA A 17 -13.56 -27.28 -4.85
N PRO A 18 -14.08 -26.50 -3.88
CA PRO A 18 -13.27 -25.95 -2.79
C PRO A 18 -12.46 -27.00 -2.01
N ALA A 19 -12.98 -28.22 -1.89
CA ALA A 19 -12.31 -29.33 -1.23
C ALA A 19 -11.06 -29.83 -1.99
N GLU A 20 -11.08 -29.79 -3.32
CA GLU A 20 -9.94 -30.16 -4.15
C GLU A 20 -8.84 -29.08 -4.06
N MET A 21 -9.23 -27.80 -4.13
CA MET A 21 -8.32 -26.69 -3.91
C MET A 21 -7.68 -26.74 -2.52
N ALA A 22 -8.45 -27.06 -1.48
CA ALA A 22 -7.92 -27.22 -0.12
C ALA A 22 -6.83 -28.30 -0.04
N LYS A 23 -7.05 -29.48 -0.64
CA LYS A 23 -6.02 -30.55 -0.67
C LYS A 23 -4.76 -30.12 -1.42
N LEU A 24 -4.92 -29.41 -2.54
CA LEU A 24 -3.78 -28.88 -3.29
C LEU A 24 -3.00 -27.85 -2.46
N LEU A 25 -3.69 -26.94 -1.77
CA LEU A 25 -3.08 -25.95 -0.88
C LEU A 25 -2.40 -26.57 0.34
N GLU A 26 -2.99 -27.62 0.91
CA GLU A 26 -2.41 -28.40 2.02
C GLU A 26 -1.03 -28.95 1.60
N GLN A 27 -0.98 -29.61 0.44
CA GLN A 27 0.25 -30.18 -0.11
C GLN A 27 1.29 -29.12 -0.49
N ALA A 28 0.84 -28.00 -1.09
CA ALA A 28 1.73 -26.97 -1.61
C ALA A 28 2.31 -26.07 -0.53
N CYS A 29 1.47 -25.65 0.43
CA CYS A 29 1.84 -24.67 1.45
C CYS A 29 2.17 -25.30 2.80
N GLY A 30 1.82 -26.58 2.99
CA GLY A 30 1.96 -27.30 4.25
C GLY A 30 0.96 -26.85 5.30
N PHE A 31 -0.18 -26.30 4.91
CA PHE A 31 -1.26 -25.99 5.83
C PHE A 31 -1.83 -27.28 6.44
N ASP A 32 -2.44 -27.19 7.61
CA ASP A 32 -3.41 -28.19 8.03
C ASP A 32 -4.68 -28.06 7.17
N ILE A 33 -5.47 -29.12 7.09
CA ILE A 33 -6.67 -29.17 6.22
C ILE A 33 -7.70 -28.08 6.56
N GLU A 34 -7.86 -27.70 7.83
CA GLU A 34 -8.82 -26.67 8.23
C GLU A 34 -8.39 -25.30 7.72
N THR A 35 -7.12 -24.95 7.90
CA THR A 35 -6.51 -23.75 7.32
C THR A 35 -6.61 -23.78 5.79
N ALA A 36 -6.33 -24.91 5.17
CA ALA A 36 -6.39 -25.04 3.72
C ALA A 36 -7.81 -24.83 3.16
N ILE A 37 -8.86 -25.29 3.86
CA ILE A 37 -10.26 -25.00 3.52
C ILE A 37 -10.56 -23.50 3.60
N LEU A 38 -10.11 -22.82 4.66
CA LEU A 38 -10.30 -21.37 4.78
C LEU A 38 -9.59 -20.62 3.65
N LYS A 39 -8.36 -21.01 3.31
CA LYS A 39 -7.59 -20.40 2.21
C LYS A 39 -8.18 -20.72 0.83
N ALA A 40 -8.69 -21.93 0.64
CA ALA A 40 -9.39 -22.35 -0.58
C ALA A 40 -10.70 -21.58 -0.82
N ASN A 41 -11.21 -20.81 0.16
CA ASN A 41 -12.37 -19.94 0.00
C ASN A 41 -11.99 -18.45 -0.20
N MET A 42 -10.71 -18.08 -0.15
CA MET A 42 -10.28 -16.71 -0.41
C MET A 42 -10.31 -16.36 -1.91
N GLU A 43 -11.07 -15.34 -2.28
CA GLU A 43 -11.14 -14.88 -3.67
C GLU A 43 -9.76 -14.49 -4.23
N PRO A 44 -9.43 -14.86 -5.48
CA PRO A 44 -8.26 -14.34 -6.17
C PRO A 44 -8.39 -12.84 -6.50
N PRO A 45 -7.26 -12.11 -6.64
CA PRO A 45 -5.91 -12.59 -6.42
C PRO A 45 -5.58 -12.76 -4.94
N SER A 46 -4.91 -13.86 -4.58
CA SER A 46 -4.54 -14.19 -3.20
C SER A 46 -3.11 -14.69 -3.10
N ILE A 47 -2.43 -14.40 -1.99
CA ILE A 47 -1.02 -14.78 -1.75
C ILE A 47 -0.85 -15.52 -0.42
N PHE A 48 -0.03 -16.56 -0.44
CA PHE A 48 0.22 -17.45 0.70
C PHE A 48 1.72 -17.66 0.90
N SER A 49 2.19 -17.67 2.15
CA SER A 49 3.56 -18.11 2.45
C SER A 49 3.67 -19.62 2.34
N LEU A 50 4.73 -20.10 1.69
CA LEU A 50 5.11 -21.51 1.69
C LEU A 50 5.92 -21.83 2.96
N LYS A 51 5.68 -23.00 3.56
CA LYS A 51 6.56 -23.55 4.61
C LYS A 51 7.91 -23.99 4.04
N ASP A 52 8.94 -24.00 4.86
CA ASP A 52 10.28 -24.45 4.46
C ASP A 52 10.25 -25.89 3.92
N GLY A 53 10.96 -26.12 2.81
CA GLY A 53 10.99 -27.41 2.12
C GLY A 53 9.80 -27.70 1.21
N MET A 54 8.73 -26.89 1.26
CA MET A 54 7.58 -27.06 0.37
C MET A 54 7.84 -26.50 -1.02
N ASN A 55 7.16 -27.07 -2.02
CA ASN A 55 7.29 -26.70 -3.42
C ASN A 55 5.91 -26.49 -4.04
N ALA A 56 5.67 -25.30 -4.62
CA ALA A 56 4.42 -24.98 -5.26
C ALA A 56 4.35 -25.39 -6.75
N LEU A 57 5.42 -25.91 -7.35
CA LEU A 57 5.44 -26.25 -8.79
C LEU A 57 4.34 -27.24 -9.19
N ASP A 58 4.14 -28.31 -8.41
CA ASP A 58 3.09 -29.29 -8.70
C ASP A 58 1.69 -28.70 -8.56
N PHE A 59 1.49 -27.80 -7.59
CA PHE A 59 0.24 -27.06 -7.42
C PHE A 59 -0.03 -26.16 -8.61
N ILE A 60 0.96 -25.35 -9.00
CA ILE A 60 0.85 -24.40 -10.10
C ILE A 60 0.54 -25.13 -11.39
N ARG A 61 1.27 -26.21 -11.69
CA ARG A 61 1.03 -27.05 -12.87
C ARG A 61 -0.40 -27.58 -12.88
N LYS A 62 -0.85 -28.24 -11.81
CA LYS A 62 -2.21 -28.80 -11.72
C LYS A 62 -3.27 -27.70 -11.86
N LEU A 63 -3.10 -26.57 -11.19
CA LEU A 63 -4.06 -25.46 -11.29
C LEU A 63 -4.13 -24.89 -12.70
N ASN A 64 -2.99 -24.74 -13.37
CA ASN A 64 -2.92 -24.26 -14.74
C ASN A 64 -3.53 -25.28 -15.73
N ASP A 65 -3.29 -26.58 -15.53
CA ASP A 65 -3.90 -27.67 -16.34
C ASP A 65 -5.44 -27.66 -16.25
N MET A 66 -5.98 -27.16 -15.15
CA MET A 66 -7.43 -26.99 -14.93
C MET A 66 -7.97 -25.64 -15.46
N GLY A 67 -7.13 -24.79 -16.07
CA GLY A 67 -7.52 -23.47 -16.56
C GLY A 67 -7.52 -22.35 -15.51
N GLY A 68 -6.96 -22.61 -14.33
CA GLY A 68 -6.61 -21.57 -13.36
C GLY A 68 -5.28 -20.89 -13.72
N GLN A 69 -4.85 -19.94 -12.88
CA GLN A 69 -3.56 -19.28 -13.02
C GLN A 69 -2.94 -19.04 -11.64
N ALA A 70 -1.72 -19.50 -11.47
CA ALA A 70 -0.91 -19.22 -10.29
C ALA A 70 0.57 -19.09 -10.64
N PHE A 71 1.30 -18.42 -9.76
CA PHE A 71 2.76 -18.36 -9.83
C PHE A 71 3.36 -18.38 -8.44
N GLU A 72 4.65 -18.63 -8.41
CA GLU A 72 5.44 -18.53 -7.21
C GLU A 72 6.40 -17.35 -7.32
N CYS A 73 6.58 -16.61 -6.23
CA CYS A 73 7.65 -15.64 -6.10
C CYS A 73 8.36 -15.78 -4.76
N THR A 74 9.59 -15.29 -4.70
CA THR A 74 10.38 -15.23 -3.49
C THR A 74 10.38 -13.82 -2.91
N LEU A 75 10.72 -13.71 -1.63
CA LEU A 75 10.99 -12.40 -1.02
C LEU A 75 12.06 -11.64 -1.78
N ARG A 76 13.06 -12.35 -2.32
CA ARG A 76 14.12 -11.73 -3.12
C ARG A 76 13.58 -11.15 -4.42
N ASP A 77 12.60 -11.78 -5.07
CA ASP A 77 11.97 -11.23 -6.28
C ASP A 77 11.24 -9.93 -5.96
N ILE A 78 10.53 -9.87 -4.83
CA ILE A 78 9.86 -8.67 -4.33
C ILE A 78 10.89 -7.58 -4.03
N GLU A 79 11.96 -7.90 -3.29
CA GLU A 79 13.03 -6.96 -2.92
C GLU A 79 13.91 -6.53 -4.09
N SER A 80 13.95 -7.31 -5.17
CA SER A 80 14.75 -7.00 -6.37
C SER A 80 14.18 -5.83 -7.18
N LEU A 81 12.89 -5.55 -7.02
CA LEU A 81 12.27 -4.33 -7.53
C LEU A 81 12.86 -3.18 -6.71
N GLY A 82 13.60 -2.31 -7.39
CA GLY A 82 14.56 -1.37 -6.82
C GLY A 82 14.05 -0.54 -5.64
N ARG A 83 14.95 0.25 -5.05
CA ARG A 83 14.59 1.10 -3.92
C ARG A 83 13.39 1.98 -4.27
N THR A 84 12.44 2.13 -3.34
CA THR A 84 11.35 3.09 -3.51
C THR A 84 11.92 4.50 -3.40
N ARG A 85 11.71 5.32 -4.42
CA ARG A 85 12.18 6.70 -4.46
C ARG A 85 11.01 7.65 -4.25
N MET A 86 11.11 8.55 -3.28
CA MET A 86 10.02 9.44 -2.92
C MET A 86 9.93 10.63 -3.87
N ILE A 87 8.74 10.91 -4.40
CA ILE A 87 8.46 12.04 -5.30
C ILE A 87 7.95 13.24 -4.48
N ARG A 88 8.46 14.43 -4.79
CA ARG A 88 8.03 15.71 -4.22
C ARG A 88 6.97 16.38 -5.08
N SER A 89 7.14 16.40 -6.40
CA SER A 89 6.16 16.89 -7.37
C SER A 89 6.32 16.16 -8.70
N ILE A 90 5.28 16.21 -9.53
CA ILE A 90 5.28 15.67 -10.89
C ILE A 90 4.92 16.80 -11.82
N ASP A 91 5.65 16.98 -12.91
CA ASP A 91 5.23 17.80 -14.04
C ASP A 91 4.95 16.91 -15.24
N ILE A 92 3.83 17.16 -15.92
CA ILE A 92 3.40 16.38 -17.08
C ILE A 92 3.80 17.17 -18.34
N LEU A 93 4.85 16.72 -19.01
CA LEU A 93 5.35 17.32 -20.25
C LEU A 93 5.06 16.40 -21.43
N ASP A 94 5.14 16.91 -22.66
CA ASP A 94 4.81 16.11 -23.86
C ASP A 94 5.57 14.77 -23.87
N GLY A 95 4.83 13.66 -23.89
CA GLY A 95 5.35 12.29 -23.84
C GLY A 95 5.95 11.79 -22.52
N ARG A 96 6.20 12.64 -21.52
CA ARG A 96 6.98 12.28 -20.31
C ARG A 96 6.40 12.80 -18.99
N LEU A 97 6.83 12.19 -17.89
CA LEU A 97 6.62 12.66 -16.52
C LEU A 97 7.98 13.12 -15.96
N GLU A 98 8.08 14.38 -15.57
CA GLU A 98 9.22 14.91 -14.82
C GLU A 98 8.94 14.75 -13.33
N LEU A 99 9.72 13.91 -12.67
CA LEU A 99 9.60 13.57 -11.26
C LEU A 99 10.66 14.34 -10.49
N ASP A 100 10.22 15.32 -9.70
CA ASP A 100 11.09 16.02 -8.77
C ASP A 100 11.21 15.19 -7.49
N MET A 101 12.42 14.78 -7.14
CA MET A 101 12.65 13.73 -6.14
C MET A 101 12.99 14.32 -4.76
N TRP A 102 12.58 13.63 -3.70
CA TRP A 102 13.02 13.96 -2.34
C TRP A 102 14.49 13.56 -2.14
N ARG A 103 15.36 14.57 -2.00
CA ARG A 103 16.80 14.40 -1.66
C ARG A 103 17.61 13.63 -2.72
N GLU A 104 17.12 13.59 -3.95
CA GLU A 104 17.79 12.98 -5.10
C GLU A 104 17.62 13.91 -6.30
N ASP A 105 18.40 13.66 -7.36
CA ASP A 105 18.25 14.40 -8.60
C ASP A 105 16.89 14.10 -9.27
N PRO A 106 16.27 15.10 -9.95
CA PRO A 106 15.07 14.90 -10.74
C PRO A 106 15.23 13.78 -11.79
N VAL A 107 14.11 13.14 -12.12
CA VAL A 107 14.06 12.01 -13.05
C VAL A 107 13.00 12.26 -14.09
N SER A 108 13.33 12.03 -15.35
CA SER A 108 12.35 12.02 -16.44
C SER A 108 12.02 10.59 -16.82
N ILE A 109 10.75 10.21 -16.82
CA ILE A 109 10.29 8.89 -17.29
C ILE A 109 9.33 9.06 -18.46
N GLN A 110 9.40 8.17 -19.45
CA GLN A 110 8.42 8.19 -20.54
C GLN A 110 7.06 7.73 -20.00
N ARG A 111 5.97 8.36 -20.43
CA ARG A 111 4.62 7.94 -20.00
C ARG A 111 4.32 6.50 -20.42
N GLU A 112 4.86 6.10 -21.57
CA GLU A 112 4.80 4.74 -22.09
C GLU A 112 5.66 3.73 -21.33
N GLU A 113 6.49 4.14 -20.36
CA GLU A 113 7.22 3.22 -19.48
C GLU A 113 6.46 2.92 -18.20
N VAL A 114 5.47 3.73 -17.83
CA VAL A 114 4.60 3.44 -16.69
C VAL A 114 3.76 2.21 -17.00
N ARG A 115 3.72 1.28 -16.05
CA ARG A 115 2.96 0.03 -16.21
C ARG A 115 1.97 -0.21 -15.11
N LEU A 116 2.33 0.12 -13.87
CA LEU A 116 1.45 -0.10 -12.73
C LEU A 116 1.42 1.14 -11.85
N ILE A 117 0.21 1.55 -11.49
CA ILE A 117 -0.03 2.59 -10.51
C ILE A 117 -0.85 1.94 -9.39
N CYS A 118 -0.20 1.70 -8.25
CA CYS A 118 -0.86 1.15 -7.07
C CYS A 118 -1.27 2.28 -6.14
N HIS A 119 -2.55 2.35 -5.77
CA HIS A 119 -3.06 3.29 -4.76
C HIS A 119 -3.44 2.55 -3.48
N GLY A 120 -3.02 3.10 -2.34
CA GLY A 120 -3.36 2.55 -1.04
C GLY A 120 -3.60 3.63 0.01
N ARG A 121 -4.67 3.44 0.78
CA ARG A 121 -4.95 4.23 1.98
C ARG A 121 -4.46 3.48 3.21
N ILE A 122 -3.48 4.07 3.89
CA ILE A 122 -2.82 3.49 5.07
C ILE A 122 -3.41 4.10 6.33
N ARG A 123 -3.87 3.27 7.25
CA ARG A 123 -4.33 3.65 8.58
C ARG A 123 -3.16 3.62 9.56
N ASN A 124 -2.85 4.80 10.10
CA ASN A 124 -1.89 4.98 11.16
C ASN A 124 -2.62 5.17 12.49
N GLU A 125 -2.47 4.20 13.40
CA GLU A 125 -2.96 4.35 14.77
C GLU A 125 -1.85 4.83 15.69
N ARG A 126 -1.98 6.05 16.21
CA ARG A 126 -1.10 6.54 17.27
C ARG A 126 -1.85 6.46 18.59
N ARG A 127 -1.44 5.50 19.43
CA ARG A 127 -1.89 5.42 20.83
C ARG A 127 -0.99 6.33 21.67
N MET A 128 -1.52 7.47 22.10
CA MET A 128 -0.85 8.27 23.13
C MET A 128 -1.24 7.71 24.49
N HIS A 129 -0.28 7.07 25.15
CA HIS A 129 -0.41 6.82 26.59
C HIS A 129 -0.18 8.16 27.26
N GLY A 130 -1.25 8.75 27.80
CA GLY A 130 -1.11 9.91 28.67
C GLY A 130 -0.19 9.50 29.83
N MET A 131 1.03 10.05 29.87
CA MET A 131 1.79 10.04 31.11
C MET A 131 0.90 10.74 32.13
N ALA A 132 0.42 9.98 33.11
CA ALA A 132 -0.31 10.52 34.24
C ALA A 132 0.65 11.36 35.08
N THR A 133 0.93 12.59 34.64
CA THR A 133 1.40 13.61 35.56
C THR A 133 0.23 13.87 36.50
N LYS A 134 0.45 13.59 37.79
CA LYS A 134 -0.44 13.98 38.90
C LYS A 134 -0.52 15.51 38.95
N SER A 135 -1.26 16.10 38.03
CA SER A 135 -1.62 17.51 38.04
C SER A 135 -3.13 17.58 38.06
N ARG A 136 -3.65 18.02 39.21
CA ARG A 136 -5.07 18.25 39.50
C ARG A 136 -5.78 18.91 38.30
N PRO A 137 -7.02 18.53 37.97
CA PRO A 137 -7.77 19.20 36.92
C PRO A 137 -8.16 20.60 37.41
N ARG A 138 -7.52 21.65 36.88
CA ARG A 138 -8.13 22.98 36.85
C ARG A 138 -9.11 22.99 35.70
N VAL A 139 -10.39 22.90 36.03
CA VAL A 139 -11.49 23.19 35.12
C VAL A 139 -11.41 24.68 34.79
N HIS A 140 -10.98 25.02 33.58
CA HIS A 140 -11.29 26.32 32.99
C HIS A 140 -12.34 26.10 31.90
N GLN A 141 -13.59 26.38 32.29
CA GLN A 141 -14.66 26.75 31.38
C GLN A 141 -14.31 28.13 30.77
N GLY A 142 -14.28 28.23 29.44
CA GLY A 142 -14.11 29.48 28.70
C GLY A 142 -14.07 29.23 27.18
N PRO A 143 -14.54 30.17 26.34
CA PRO A 143 -15.53 29.90 25.29
C PRO A 143 -14.98 29.65 23.88
N SER A 144 -15.89 29.20 23.01
CA SER A 144 -15.72 28.94 21.58
C SER A 144 -15.43 30.18 20.71
N LEU A 145 -14.79 29.92 19.56
CA LEU A 145 -14.74 30.69 18.30
C LEU A 145 -14.09 32.08 18.33
N VAL A 146 -12.91 32.22 17.68
CA VAL A 146 -12.59 33.35 16.76
C VAL A 146 -11.53 32.89 15.76
N ALA A 147 -11.79 33.14 14.46
CA ALA A 147 -10.85 33.08 13.36
C ALA A 147 -10.11 34.43 13.18
N SER A 148 -8.85 34.41 12.73
CA SER A 148 -8.11 35.42 11.92
C SER A 148 -6.62 35.33 12.25
N ALA A 149 -5.75 34.90 11.33
CA ALA A 149 -5.16 35.65 10.22
C ALA A 149 -3.99 36.59 10.63
N LEU A 150 -2.85 36.36 9.96
CA LEU A 150 -1.68 37.23 9.69
C LEU A 150 -0.41 37.13 10.56
N ALA A 151 0.66 36.70 9.85
CA ALA A 151 2.07 37.13 9.89
C ALA A 151 2.89 36.88 11.17
N SER A 152 4.15 36.41 11.17
CA SER A 152 5.22 36.47 10.15
C SER A 152 6.41 35.61 10.60
N ALA A 153 7.21 35.16 9.62
CA ALA A 153 8.63 34.73 9.69
C ALA A 153 9.03 33.30 10.15
N ILE A 154 9.16 32.39 9.15
CA ILE A 154 10.20 31.33 8.93
C ILE A 154 10.34 30.18 9.98
N PRO A 155 10.66 28.89 9.62
CA PRO A 155 10.48 28.12 8.37
C PRO A 155 9.69 26.79 8.57
N LEU A 156 9.17 26.27 7.44
CA LEU A 156 8.93 24.85 7.13
C LEU A 156 9.05 23.83 8.28
N GLY A 157 7.92 23.54 8.91
CA GLY A 157 7.79 22.39 9.79
C GLY A 157 6.49 22.45 10.56
N ILE A 158 5.56 21.57 10.22
CA ILE A 158 4.34 21.30 11.01
C ILE A 158 3.26 22.39 10.84
N ALA A 159 2.73 22.55 9.63
CA ALA A 159 1.36 23.05 9.48
C ALA A 159 0.41 21.91 9.82
N ALA A 160 -0.33 22.09 10.91
CA ALA A 160 -1.21 21.11 11.52
C ALA A 160 -2.40 20.75 10.62
N THR A 161 -2.38 19.55 10.03
CA THR A 161 -3.56 18.93 9.43
C THR A 161 -4.44 18.37 10.57
N LEU A 162 -5.25 19.24 11.19
CA LEU A 162 -6.30 18.85 12.14
C LEU A 162 -7.51 18.28 11.38
N TYR A 163 -7.39 17.03 10.92
CA TYR A 163 -8.55 16.17 10.65
C TYR A 163 -8.65 15.09 11.73
N ALA A 164 -8.78 15.52 12.98
CA ALA A 164 -9.23 14.64 14.05
C ALA A 164 -10.76 14.55 13.98
N ARG A 165 -11.29 13.64 13.16
CA ARG A 165 -12.68 13.19 13.34
C ARG A 165 -12.72 12.41 14.65
N ARG A 166 -13.00 13.14 15.73
CA ARG A 166 -13.08 12.62 17.10
C ARG A 166 -14.35 11.78 17.21
N GLU A 167 -14.26 10.49 16.89
CA GLU A 167 -15.23 9.52 17.39
C GLU A 167 -14.99 9.37 18.89
N VAL A 168 -15.67 10.21 19.69
CA VAL A 168 -15.76 10.02 21.13
C VAL A 168 -16.72 8.86 21.35
N GLY A 169 -16.18 7.64 21.37
CA GLY A 169 -16.83 6.51 22.04
C GLY A 169 -17.01 6.91 23.50
N ARG A 170 -18.26 7.17 23.89
CA ARG A 170 -18.63 7.64 25.21
C ARG A 170 -18.80 6.45 26.15
N ASP A 171 -17.69 5.79 26.49
CA ASP A 171 -17.68 4.79 27.54
C ASP A 171 -17.11 5.40 28.83
N SER A 172 -18.04 5.70 29.71
CA SER A 172 -17.85 6.14 31.08
C SER A 172 -17.35 5.00 31.97
N SER A 173 -16.12 5.08 32.44
CA SER A 173 -15.69 4.76 33.83
C SER A 173 -14.17 4.78 33.91
N GLY A 174 -13.65 5.28 35.03
CA GLY A 174 -12.26 5.71 35.19
C GLY A 174 -11.21 4.64 34.91
N THR A 175 -10.25 4.99 34.05
CA THR A 175 -8.84 4.59 34.03
C THR A 175 -8.18 5.49 32.96
N GLY A 176 -6.89 5.80 33.08
CA GLY A 176 -6.22 6.89 32.35
C GLY A 176 -6.61 7.00 30.87
N LEU A 177 -7.00 8.21 30.43
CA LEU A 177 -7.41 8.48 29.04
C LEU A 177 -6.26 8.13 28.09
N ALA A 178 -6.26 6.91 27.57
CA ALA A 178 -5.52 6.56 26.37
C ALA A 178 -6.25 7.23 25.19
N SER A 179 -5.70 8.32 24.68
CA SER A 179 -6.21 8.93 23.45
C SER A 179 -5.63 8.17 22.26
N THR A 180 -6.49 7.52 21.49
CA THR A 180 -6.10 6.90 20.21
C THR A 180 -6.46 7.87 19.10
N THR A 181 -5.46 8.43 18.43
CA THR A 181 -5.66 9.24 17.22
C THR A 181 -5.46 8.34 16.01
N ARG A 182 -6.48 8.23 15.16
CA ARG A 182 -6.40 7.56 13.86
C ARG A 182 -6.07 8.62 12.81
N MET A 183 -4.94 8.46 12.13
CA MET A 183 -4.56 9.27 10.98
C MET A 183 -4.55 8.37 9.74
N PHE A 184 -4.99 8.89 8.60
CA PHE A 184 -4.88 8.17 7.33
C PHE A 184 -3.81 8.83 6.48
N SER A 185 -3.07 8.03 5.73
CA SER A 185 -2.11 8.49 4.73
C SER A 185 -2.39 7.77 3.43
N ASP A 186 -2.69 8.52 2.39
CA ASP A 186 -2.79 7.98 1.04
C ASP A 186 -1.40 7.92 0.40
N LYS A 187 -1.16 6.85 -0.36
CA LYS A 187 0.08 6.62 -1.09
C LYS A 187 -0.20 6.09 -2.48
N ILE A 188 0.64 6.49 -3.43
CA ILE A 188 0.64 5.96 -4.79
C ILE A 188 2.06 5.48 -5.12
N ASP A 189 2.20 4.24 -5.54
CA ASP A 189 3.44 3.73 -6.15
C ASP A 189 3.25 3.69 -7.67
N ILE A 190 4.11 4.42 -8.39
CA ILE A 190 4.23 4.39 -9.85
C ILE A 190 5.39 3.45 -10.18
N ILE A 191 5.11 2.38 -10.91
CA ILE A 191 6.08 1.34 -11.26
C ILE A 191 6.28 1.33 -12.77
N THR A 192 7.55 1.44 -13.18
CA THR A 192 7.95 1.41 -14.59
C THR A 192 8.14 -0.02 -15.10
N ARG A 193 8.26 -0.17 -16.41
CA ARG A 193 8.56 -1.44 -17.09
C ARG A 193 9.81 -2.13 -16.54
N GLN A 194 10.81 -1.36 -16.13
CA GLN A 194 12.07 -1.87 -15.56
C GLN A 194 11.94 -2.28 -14.08
N GLY A 195 10.79 -2.01 -13.45
CA GLY A 195 10.53 -2.29 -12.04
C GLY A 195 11.05 -1.20 -11.09
N ASP A 196 11.36 0.00 -11.59
CA ASP A 196 11.65 1.15 -10.74
C ASP A 196 10.37 1.63 -10.06
N VAL A 197 10.47 2.00 -8.78
CA VAL A 197 9.32 2.38 -7.95
C VAL A 197 9.45 3.83 -7.49
N PHE A 198 8.52 4.67 -7.94
CA PHE A 198 8.41 6.07 -7.54
C PHE A 198 7.17 6.28 -6.68
N GLN A 199 7.33 6.77 -5.46
CA GLN A 199 6.23 6.87 -4.49
C GLN A 199 5.80 8.31 -4.22
N VAL A 200 4.50 8.56 -4.37
CA VAL A 200 3.79 9.73 -3.87
C VAL A 200 3.31 9.43 -2.44
N ASP A 201 3.67 10.30 -1.48
CA ASP A 201 3.05 10.34 -0.15
C ASP A 201 2.20 11.60 -0.06
N ALA A 202 0.89 11.43 0.10
CA ALA A 202 -0.06 12.54 0.06
C ALA A 202 0.26 13.67 1.05
N ASN A 203 0.87 13.35 2.20
CA ASN A 203 1.22 14.35 3.22
C ASN A 203 2.47 15.18 2.88
N ARG A 204 3.21 14.79 1.84
CA ARG A 204 4.53 15.37 1.47
C ARG A 204 4.63 15.77 0.01
N PHE A 205 3.61 15.47 -0.77
CA PHE A 205 3.57 15.70 -2.21
C PHE A 205 2.95 17.06 -2.53
N ASN A 206 3.52 17.76 -3.50
CA ASN A 206 2.95 18.97 -4.05
C ASN A 206 2.03 18.65 -5.24
N PHE A 207 0.73 18.93 -5.06
CA PHE A 207 -0.31 18.67 -6.06
C PHE A 207 -0.53 19.79 -7.08
N ASP A 208 0.45 20.67 -7.30
CA ASP A 208 0.31 21.78 -8.26
C ASP A 208 0.11 21.31 -9.71
N VAL A 209 0.52 20.08 -10.03
CA VAL A 209 0.21 19.39 -11.30
C VAL A 209 -1.28 19.32 -11.63
N LEU A 210 -2.15 19.38 -10.61
CA LEU A 210 -3.59 19.38 -10.79
C LEU A 210 -4.13 20.74 -11.27
N GLY A 211 -3.36 21.82 -11.14
CA GLY A 211 -3.80 23.17 -11.46
C GLY A 211 -5.13 23.53 -10.81
N ASP A 212 -6.08 24.01 -11.61
CA ASP A 212 -7.43 24.38 -11.17
C ASP A 212 -8.28 23.18 -10.70
N LEU A 213 -7.86 21.95 -10.99
CA LEU A 213 -8.55 20.75 -10.53
C LEU A 213 -8.22 20.43 -9.07
N LYS A 214 -7.26 21.09 -8.43
CA LYS A 214 -6.86 20.81 -7.03
C LYS A 214 -8.08 20.91 -6.09
N GLY A 215 -8.34 19.82 -5.38
CA GLY A 215 -9.35 19.71 -4.32
C GLY A 215 -8.95 20.39 -3.01
N LEU A 216 -9.88 20.38 -2.06
CA LEU A 216 -9.70 21.02 -0.75
C LEU A 216 -9.00 20.10 0.26
N THR A 217 -8.90 18.81 -0.05
CA THR A 217 -8.27 17.80 0.81
C THR A 217 -7.24 16.97 0.06
N ASP A 218 -6.23 16.49 0.78
CA ASP A 218 -5.19 15.61 0.21
C ASP A 218 -5.80 14.32 -0.37
N GLN A 219 -6.87 13.80 0.25
CA GLN A 219 -7.57 12.62 -0.25
C GLN A 219 -8.20 12.89 -1.63
N GLU A 220 -8.88 14.02 -1.81
CA GLU A 220 -9.43 14.41 -3.11
C GLU A 220 -8.31 14.62 -4.14
N ASN A 221 -7.22 15.26 -3.73
CA ASN A 221 -6.06 15.51 -4.59
C ASN A 221 -5.40 14.21 -5.06
N VAL A 222 -5.28 13.21 -4.19
CA VAL A 222 -4.76 11.88 -4.55
C VAL A 222 -5.66 11.22 -5.58
N LEU A 223 -6.98 11.21 -5.36
CA LEU A 223 -7.90 10.56 -6.30
C LEU A 223 -7.87 11.24 -7.67
N LYS A 224 -7.82 12.58 -7.70
CA LYS A 224 -7.67 13.36 -8.94
C LYS A 224 -6.31 13.15 -9.60
N LEU A 225 -5.24 12.96 -8.81
CA LEU A 225 -3.94 12.61 -9.35
C LEU A 225 -3.95 11.21 -9.96
N CYS A 226 -4.58 10.22 -9.32
CA CYS A 226 -4.75 8.89 -9.90
C CYS A 226 -5.53 8.95 -11.21
N ASP A 227 -6.63 9.70 -11.24
CA ASP A 227 -7.43 9.92 -12.44
C ASP A 227 -6.59 10.59 -13.55
N LEU A 228 -5.90 11.69 -13.25
CA LEU A 228 -5.00 12.36 -14.19
C LEU A 228 -3.93 11.43 -14.73
N LEU A 229 -3.25 10.67 -13.87
CA LEU A 229 -2.23 9.71 -14.29
C LEU A 229 -2.83 8.66 -15.22
N SER A 230 -3.99 8.10 -14.88
CA SER A 230 -4.68 7.10 -15.72
C SER A 230 -5.09 7.60 -17.13
N HIS A 231 -5.15 8.92 -17.32
CA HIS A 231 -5.44 9.52 -18.62
C HIS A 231 -4.17 9.78 -19.44
N VAL A 232 -3.02 9.95 -18.78
CA VAL A 232 -1.78 10.36 -19.46
C VAL A 232 -0.79 9.20 -19.65
N THR A 233 -0.97 8.06 -18.98
CA THR A 233 -0.02 6.93 -19.04
C THR A 233 -0.54 5.69 -19.76
N PRO A 234 -0.87 5.74 -21.07
CA PRO A 234 -1.83 4.87 -21.80
C PRO A 234 -1.71 3.33 -21.69
N ASN A 235 -0.62 2.79 -21.14
CA ASN A 235 -0.36 1.36 -20.96
C ASN A 235 -0.40 0.95 -19.48
N GLU A 236 -0.90 1.81 -18.60
CA GLU A 236 -0.92 1.59 -17.17
C GLU A 236 -2.05 0.66 -16.75
N ILE A 237 -1.83 -0.02 -15.64
CA ILE A 237 -2.88 -0.61 -14.83
C ILE A 237 -2.99 0.22 -13.57
N MET A 238 -4.20 0.68 -13.28
CA MET A 238 -4.53 1.28 -11.99
C MET A 238 -5.01 0.19 -11.03
N ASP A 239 -4.29 0.01 -9.93
CA ASP A 239 -4.59 -0.97 -8.88
C ASP A 239 -4.97 -0.26 -7.56
N PRO A 240 -6.28 -0.08 -7.30
CA PRO A 240 -6.77 0.53 -6.07
C PRO A 240 -7.08 -0.48 -4.96
N TYR A 241 -6.75 -1.77 -5.13
CA TYR A 241 -7.31 -2.85 -4.30
C TYR A 241 -6.56 -3.12 -3.00
N PHE A 242 -5.53 -2.33 -2.67
CA PHE A 242 -4.79 -2.46 -1.41
C PHE A 242 -5.70 -2.52 -0.15
N PRO A 243 -6.78 -1.72 0.00
CA PRO A 243 -7.64 -1.78 1.17
C PRO A 243 -8.38 -3.12 1.36
N LEU A 244 -8.52 -3.91 0.28
CA LEU A 244 -9.15 -5.24 0.30
C LEU A 244 -8.11 -6.35 0.46
N TRP A 245 -6.83 -6.04 0.33
CA TRP A 245 -5.77 -7.01 0.34
C TRP A 245 -5.46 -7.53 1.74
N ILE A 246 -5.28 -8.84 1.85
CA ILE A 246 -4.92 -9.52 3.09
C ILE A 246 -3.46 -9.95 2.98
N PRO A 247 -2.56 -9.38 3.80
CA PRO A 247 -1.15 -9.71 3.71
C PRO A 247 -0.87 -11.16 4.10
N PRO A 248 0.11 -11.82 3.45
CA PRO A 248 0.50 -13.18 3.82
C PRO A 248 1.19 -13.17 5.19
N ALA A 249 1.15 -14.30 5.90
CA ALA A 249 1.84 -14.42 7.18
C ALA A 249 3.33 -14.03 7.05
N GLY A 250 3.88 -13.35 8.06
CA GLY A 250 5.30 -12.99 8.12
C GLY A 250 5.79 -11.90 7.16
N TYR A 251 4.89 -11.20 6.45
CA TYR A 251 5.25 -10.03 5.64
C TYR A 251 5.92 -8.89 6.46
N HIS A 252 5.67 -8.84 7.77
CA HIS A 252 6.16 -7.78 8.66
C HIS A 252 7.67 -7.85 8.95
N LEU A 253 8.35 -8.93 8.55
CA LEU A 253 9.80 -9.08 8.70
C LEU A 253 10.60 -8.37 7.60
N ILE A 254 9.89 -7.83 6.60
CA ILE A 254 10.48 -7.25 5.41
C ILE A 254 10.96 -5.83 5.73
N HIS A 255 12.26 -5.62 5.54
CA HIS A 255 12.89 -4.32 5.65
C HIS A 255 13.20 -3.84 4.23
N LEU A 256 12.25 -3.14 3.61
CA LEU A 256 12.53 -2.46 2.35
C LEU A 256 13.37 -1.21 2.65
N ASP A 257 14.53 -1.11 2.00
CA ASP A 257 15.47 0.00 2.21
C ASP A 257 14.79 1.35 2.03
N GLY A 258 15.03 2.27 2.98
CA GLY A 258 14.44 3.62 3.00
C GLY A 258 13.15 3.76 3.82
N MET A 259 12.60 2.67 4.39
CA MET A 259 11.28 2.69 5.05
C MET A 259 11.37 2.62 6.59
N LYS A 260 10.75 3.58 7.31
CA LYS A 260 10.67 3.57 8.80
C LYS A 260 9.22 3.53 9.32
N THR A 261 8.92 2.51 10.13
CA THR A 261 8.09 2.52 11.36
C THR A 261 6.56 2.65 11.38
N ALA A 262 5.80 2.41 10.30
CA ALA A 262 4.35 2.15 10.41
C ALA A 262 4.04 0.69 10.05
N LYS A 263 3.14 -0.02 10.75
CA LYS A 263 2.87 -1.46 10.46
C LYS A 263 2.24 -1.69 9.07
N GLU A 264 1.39 -0.78 8.62
CA GLU A 264 0.70 -0.87 7.34
C GLU A 264 1.53 -0.33 6.17
N TYR A 265 2.63 0.37 6.43
CA TYR A 265 3.51 0.89 5.37
C TYR A 265 4.35 -0.21 4.67
N PRO A 266 4.99 -1.16 5.39
CA PRO A 266 5.56 -2.36 4.80
C PRO A 266 4.52 -3.21 4.08
N ALA A 267 3.26 -3.19 4.53
CA ALA A 267 2.18 -3.92 3.85
C ALA A 267 1.94 -3.32 2.45
N PHE A 268 1.81 -2.00 2.34
CA PHE A 268 1.62 -1.34 1.05
C PHE A 268 2.82 -1.53 0.11
N ALA A 269 4.03 -1.36 0.63
CA ALA A 269 5.24 -1.49 -0.17
C ALA A 269 5.50 -2.94 -0.64
N PHE A 270 5.06 -3.93 0.13
CA PHE A 270 5.01 -5.32 -0.31
C PHE A 270 3.94 -5.54 -1.37
N TYR A 271 2.73 -5.02 -1.11
CA TYR A 271 1.59 -5.15 -2.01
C TYR A 271 1.91 -4.61 -3.40
N SER A 272 2.40 -3.39 -3.51
CA SER A 272 2.68 -2.76 -4.82
C SER A 272 3.67 -3.57 -5.65
N ARG A 273 4.73 -4.05 -5.00
CA ARG A 273 5.75 -4.93 -5.59
C ARG A 273 5.21 -6.31 -5.98
N TRP A 274 4.36 -6.89 -5.14
CA TRP A 274 3.69 -8.15 -5.44
C TRP A 274 2.71 -8.00 -6.61
N SER A 275 1.89 -6.94 -6.62
CA SER A 275 1.00 -6.59 -7.73
C SER A 275 1.78 -6.45 -9.03
N TRP A 276 2.96 -5.82 -9.01
CA TRP A 276 3.83 -5.76 -10.19
C TRP A 276 4.21 -7.14 -10.72
N LEU A 277 4.72 -8.03 -9.86
CA LEU A 277 5.06 -9.39 -10.25
C LEU A 277 3.84 -10.17 -10.77
N MET A 278 2.68 -9.95 -10.15
CA MET A 278 1.42 -10.55 -10.55
C MET A 278 1.00 -10.13 -11.95
N TYR A 279 0.90 -8.82 -12.21
CA TYR A 279 0.48 -8.32 -13.53
C TYR A 279 1.50 -8.67 -14.62
N ARG A 280 2.80 -8.61 -14.31
CA ARG A 280 3.84 -9.09 -15.24
C ARG A 280 3.68 -10.57 -15.57
N HIS A 281 3.32 -11.41 -14.59
CA HIS A 281 3.03 -12.82 -14.85
C HIS A 281 1.76 -13.00 -15.69
N MET A 282 0.72 -12.18 -15.47
CA MET A 282 -0.53 -12.24 -16.22
C MET A 282 -0.39 -11.83 -17.68
N LEU A 283 0.40 -10.79 -17.93
CA LEU A 283 0.46 -10.11 -19.23
C LEU A 283 1.72 -10.47 -20.03
N GLY A 284 2.69 -11.13 -19.39
CA GLY A 284 3.97 -11.50 -19.97
C GLY A 284 4.99 -10.35 -20.00
N ASP A 285 6.22 -10.64 -20.41
CA ASP A 285 7.33 -9.67 -20.42
C ASP A 285 7.20 -8.58 -21.52
N ALA A 286 6.28 -8.78 -22.46
CA ALA A 286 5.97 -7.79 -23.50
C ALA A 286 5.18 -6.58 -22.94
N TRP A 287 4.62 -6.73 -21.73
CA TRP A 287 4.12 -5.65 -20.90
C TRP A 287 5.33 -4.96 -20.24
#